data_AF-A0A848FCB9-F1
#
_entry.id   AF-A0A848FCB9-F1
#
_cell.length_a   1.000
_cell.length_b   1.000
_cell.length_c   1.000
_cell.angle_alpha   90.00
_cell.angle_beta   90.00
_cell.angle_gamma   90.00
#
_symmetry.space_group_name_H-M   'P 1'
#
loop_
_entity.id
_entity.type
_entity.pdbx_description
1 polymer ?
#
loop_
_entity_poly.entity_id
_entity_poly.type
_entity_poly.pdbx_seq_one_letter_code
_entity_poly.pdbx_strand_id
1 'polypeptide(L)'
;MGVSVEVDSAGGEARPRAVSFGARRVEVQEVLDRWHGRDKTWWKVATAEGEYVLVRNEISGEWDLAAVVAQAPRDDAWPAPRKGPAH
;
A
#
# COMPACT_ATOMS: atom_id res chain seq x y z
N MET A 1 -12.28 7.43 -7.84
CA MET A 1 -12.69 7.30 -6.42
C MET A 1 -11.47 7.68 -5.61
N GLY A 2 -11.39 8.92 -5.14
CA GLY A 2 -10.18 9.43 -4.50
C GLY A 2 -10.00 8.82 -3.11
N VAL A 3 -8.78 8.41 -2.80
CA VAL A 3 -8.38 7.99 -1.45
C VAL A 3 -7.87 9.21 -0.72
N SER A 4 -8.25 9.40 0.53
CA SER A 4 -7.68 10.47 1.37
C SER A 4 -6.71 9.86 2.37
N VAL A 5 -5.45 10.27 2.34
CA VAL A 5 -4.43 9.76 3.26
C VAL A 5 -4.10 10.86 4.27
N GLU A 6 -4.31 10.57 5.54
CA GLU A 6 -3.85 11.41 6.64
C GLU A 6 -2.35 11.18 6.82
N VAL A 7 -1.56 12.19 6.50
CA VAL A 7 -0.11 12.21 6.72
C VAL A 7 0.21 13.09 7.92
N ASP A 8 1.01 12.55 8.83
CA ASP A 8 1.57 13.32 9.94
C ASP A 8 2.89 13.95 9.47
N SER A 9 2.95 15.28 9.45
CA SER A 9 4.14 16.04 9.05
C SER A 9 4.86 16.67 10.24
N ALA A 10 4.48 16.31 11.48
CA ALA A 10 5.02 16.97 12.68
C ALA A 10 6.52 16.72 12.90
N GLY A 11 7.12 15.73 12.22
CA GLY A 11 8.54 15.37 12.29
C GLY A 11 9.37 15.67 11.04
N GLY A 12 8.86 16.43 10.08
CA GLY A 12 9.57 16.74 8.82
C GLY A 12 9.54 15.60 7.77
N GLU A 13 9.14 14.39 8.15
CA GLU A 13 8.87 13.28 7.23
C GLU A 13 7.36 13.00 7.21
N ALA A 14 6.71 13.16 6.06
CA ALA A 14 5.29 12.88 5.90
C ALA A 14 5.02 11.38 6.06
N ARG A 15 4.56 10.94 7.24
CA ARG A 15 4.25 9.53 7.50
C ARG A 15 2.76 9.27 7.37
N PRO A 16 2.31 8.39 6.45
CA PRO A 16 0.91 8.04 6.34
C PRO A 16 0.46 7.35 7.63
N ARG A 17 -0.61 7.87 8.23
CA ARG A 17 -1.09 7.51 9.57
C ARG A 17 -2.46 6.85 9.51
N ALA A 18 -3.30 7.29 8.58
CA ALA A 18 -4.57 6.63 8.28
C ALA A 18 -4.96 6.84 6.82
N VAL A 19 -5.70 5.89 6.27
CA VAL A 19 -6.20 5.90 4.90
C VAL A 19 -7.72 5.85 4.94
N SER A 20 -8.35 6.83 4.32
CA SER A 20 -9.81 6.94 4.20
C SER A 20 -10.24 6.62 2.77
N PHE A 21 -10.98 5.52 2.63
CA PHE A 21 -11.61 5.05 1.41
C PHE A 21 -13.11 5.40 1.45
N GLY A 22 -13.47 6.60 1.02
CA GLY A 22 -14.87 7.08 1.10
C GLY A 22 -15.36 7.10 2.55
N ALA A 23 -16.25 6.16 2.91
CA ALA A 23 -16.81 6.04 4.27
C ALA A 23 -15.97 5.15 5.22
N ARG A 24 -14.96 4.44 4.72
CA ARG A 24 -14.15 3.50 5.50
C ARG A 24 -12.80 4.14 5.85
N ARG A 25 -12.46 4.21 7.13
CA ARG A 25 -11.14 4.63 7.62
C ARG A 25 -10.35 3.40 8.06
N VAL A 26 -9.11 3.30 7.61
CA VAL A 26 -8.17 2.23 7.95
C VAL A 26 -6.93 2.86 8.57
N GLU A 27 -6.59 2.46 9.78
CA GLU A 27 -5.38 2.95 10.45
C GLU A 27 -4.14 2.24 9.92
N VAL A 28 -3.11 3.04 9.62
CA VAL A 28 -1.78 2.53 9.26
C VAL A 28 -1.05 2.23 10.55
N GLN A 29 -0.73 0.96 10.77
CA GLN A 29 0.06 0.53 11.92
C GLN A 29 1.54 0.84 11.70
N GLU A 30 2.05 0.55 10.51
CA GLU A 30 3.46 0.75 10.17
C GLU A 30 3.64 1.02 8.68
N VAL A 31 4.67 1.80 8.34
CA VAL A 31 5.12 1.96 6.95
C VAL A 31 6.21 0.93 6.71
N LEU A 32 5.91 -0.06 5.87
CA LEU A 32 6.85 -1.13 5.54
C LEU A 32 7.92 -0.63 4.57
N ASP A 33 7.52 0.18 3.58
CA ASP A 33 8.41 0.62 2.52
C ASP A 33 7.93 1.89 1.82
N ARG A 34 8.86 2.60 1.19
CA ARG A 34 8.58 3.78 0.37
C ARG A 34 9.48 3.82 -0.85
N TRP A 35 8.87 3.97 -2.02
CA TRP A 35 9.58 4.10 -3.28
C TRP A 35 9.16 5.37 -4.02
N HIS A 36 10.16 6.13 -4.48
CA HIS A 36 9.95 7.34 -5.26
C HIS A 36 10.11 7.02 -6.75
N GLY A 37 9.08 7.32 -7.52
CA GLY A 37 9.12 7.35 -8.97
C GLY A 37 9.39 8.75 -9.51
N ARG A 38 9.25 8.88 -10.83
CA ARG A 38 9.46 10.16 -11.53
C ARG A 38 8.43 11.23 -11.12
N ASP A 39 7.16 10.84 -11.06
CA ASP A 39 6.02 11.74 -10.81
C ASP A 39 5.06 11.16 -9.76
N LYS A 40 5.43 10.02 -9.17
CA LYS A 40 4.58 9.25 -8.26
C LYS A 40 5.40 8.68 -7.13
N THR A 41 4.84 8.67 -5.92
CA THR A 41 5.47 8.09 -4.74
C THR A 41 4.63 6.92 -4.25
N TRP A 42 5.20 5.73 -4.20
CA TRP A 42 4.55 4.54 -3.67
C TRP A 42 4.91 4.34 -2.21
N TRP A 43 3.90 3.95 -1.43
CA TRP A 43 4.01 3.69 -0.01
C TRP A 43 3.38 2.35 0.29
N LYS A 44 4.18 1.42 0.83
CA LYS A 44 3.67 0.16 1.36
C LYS A 44 3.44 0.30 2.85
N VAL A 45 2.22 0.08 3.29
CA VAL A 45 1.79 0.25 4.68
C VAL A 45 1.14 -1.02 5.20
N ALA A 46 1.45 -1.37 6.45
CA ALA A 46 0.75 -2.41 7.19
C ALA A 46 -0.43 -1.81 7.94
N THR A 47 -1.59 -2.46 7.84
CA THR A 47 -2.82 -2.06 8.52
C THR A 47 -3.40 -3.26 9.28
N ALA A 48 -4.45 -3.05 10.08
CA ALA A 48 -5.14 -4.14 10.75
C ALA A 48 -5.78 -5.18 9.81
N GLU A 49 -6.03 -4.82 8.55
CA GLU A 49 -6.70 -5.71 7.58
C GLU A 49 -5.70 -6.42 6.64
N GLY A 50 -4.45 -5.97 6.61
CA GLY A 50 -3.44 -6.45 5.68
C GLY A 50 -2.49 -5.34 5.23
N GLU A 51 -1.70 -5.63 4.19
CA GLU A 51 -0.75 -4.67 3.63
C GLU A 51 -1.41 -3.93 2.46
N TYR A 52 -1.23 -2.61 2.41
CA TYR A 52 -1.80 -1.75 1.37
C TYR A 52 -0.66 -1.02 0.66
N VAL A 53 -0.80 -0.83 -0.66
CA VAL A 53 0.11 -0.04 -1.46
C VAL A 53 -0.62 1.21 -1.93
N LEU A 54 -0.21 2.35 -1.41
CA LEU A 54 -0.72 3.67 -1.77
C LEU A 54 0.20 4.29 -2.80
N VAL A 55 -0.36 5.06 -3.72
CA VAL A 55 0.40 5.87 -4.66
C VAL A 55 -0.04 7.32 -4.53
N ARG A 56 0.92 8.21 -4.34
CA ARG A 56 0.71 9.65 -4.37
C ARG A 56 1.20 10.18 -5.70
N ASN A 57 0.37 10.92 -6.41
CA ASN A 57 0.79 11.69 -7.58
C ASN A 57 1.44 12.98 -7.09
N GLU A 58 2.72 13.20 -7.39
CA GLU A 58 3.42 14.41 -6.95
C GLU A 58 3.03 15.64 -7.79
N ILE A 59 2.49 15.43 -8.99
CA ILE A 59 2.03 16.51 -9.87
C ILE A 59 0.67 17.04 -9.42
N SER A 60 -0.31 16.15 -9.18
CA SER A 60 -1.67 16.56 -8.76
C SER A 60 -1.85 16.61 -7.24
N GLY A 61 -0.94 16.00 -6.48
CA GLY A 61 -1.06 15.84 -5.03
C GLY A 61 -2.09 14.79 -4.60
N GLU A 62 -2.72 14.12 -5.55
CA GLU A 62 -3.78 13.14 -5.28
C GLU A 62 -3.21 11.81 -4.79
N TRP A 63 -3.98 11.14 -3.94
CA TRP A 63 -3.68 9.81 -3.46
C TRP A 63 -4.63 8.79 -4.08
N ASP A 64 -4.05 7.68 -4.48
CA ASP A 64 -4.75 6.52 -5.05
C ASP A 64 -4.29 5.23 -4.38
N LEU A 65 -5.15 4.22 -4.46
CA LEU A 65 -4.84 2.87 -4.01
C LEU A 65 -4.30 2.07 -5.20
N ALA A 66 -3.03 1.70 -5.14
CA ALA A 66 -2.42 0.89 -6.19
C ALA A 66 -2.72 -0.61 -6.01
N ALA A 67 -2.68 -1.11 -4.78
CA ALA A 67 -2.97 -2.51 -4.48
C ALA A 67 -3.38 -2.72 -3.02
N VAL A 68 -4.20 -3.76 -2.79
CA VAL A 68 -4.47 -4.33 -1.47
C VAL A 68 -3.89 -5.73 -1.45
N VAL A 69 -2.91 -5.95 -0.59
CA VAL A 69 -2.42 -7.29 -0.27
C VAL A 69 -3.17 -7.71 0.98
N ALA A 70 -4.41 -8.14 0.76
CA ALA A 70 -5.08 -8.94 1.77
C ALA A 70 -4.19 -10.16 1.98
N GLN A 71 -3.74 -10.36 3.22
CA GLN A 71 -3.13 -11.64 3.56
C GLN A 71 -4.28 -12.64 3.39
N ALA A 72 -4.28 -13.36 2.26
CA ALA A 72 -5.09 -14.55 2.14
C ALA A 72 -4.86 -15.34 3.44
N PRO A 73 -5.91 -15.93 4.05
CA PRO A 73 -5.66 -16.88 5.12
C PRO A 73 -4.53 -17.77 4.63
N ARG A 74 -3.46 -17.88 5.42
CA ARG A 74 -2.36 -18.82 5.13
C ARG A 74 -2.95 -20.22 5.26
N ASP A 75 -3.76 -20.59 4.30
CA ASP A 75 -4.38 -21.88 4.11
C ASP A 75 -4.32 -22.08 2.59
N ASP A 76 -3.22 -22.72 2.21
CA ASP A 76 -2.97 -23.38 0.93
C ASP A 76 -2.93 -22.57 -0.39
N ALA A 77 -2.06 -23.07 -1.27
CA ALA A 77 -2.00 -22.82 -2.72
C ALA A 77 -1.42 -21.48 -3.23
N TRP A 78 -0.10 -21.32 -3.06
CA TRP A 78 0.71 -21.00 -4.24
C TRP A 78 1.28 -22.31 -4.81
N PRO A 79 0.77 -22.88 -5.92
CA PRO A 79 1.46 -23.97 -6.57
C PRO A 79 2.75 -23.40 -7.16
N ALA A 80 3.90 -23.84 -6.61
CA ALA A 80 5.19 -23.59 -7.19
C ALA A 80 5.17 -23.93 -8.71
N PRO A 81 5.78 -23.13 -9.58
CA PRO A 81 5.87 -23.47 -10.99
C PRO A 81 6.64 -24.78 -11.11
N ARG A 82 5.94 -25.84 -11.56
CA ARG A 82 6.57 -27.11 -11.94
C ARG A 82 7.53 -26.80 -13.08
N LYS A 83 8.84 -26.78 -12.82
CA LYS A 83 9.83 -26.88 -13.89
C LYS A 83 9.66 -28.26 -14.52
N GLY A 84 9.14 -28.30 -15.76
CA GLY A 84 9.11 -29.52 -16.56
C GLY A 84 10.53 -30.03 -16.81
N PRO A 85 10.72 -31.35 -17.00
CA PRO A 85 12.03 -31.89 -17.27
C PRO A 85 12.47 -31.46 -18.68
N ALA A 86 13.67 -30.88 -18.79
CA ALA A 86 14.35 -30.77 -20.07
C ALA A 86 14.92 -32.15 -20.43
N HIS A 87 14.60 -32.57 -21.64
CA HIS A 87 14.83 -33.89 -22.22
C HIS A 87 16.25 -34.05 -22.76
#